data_AF-A0A4R8XW98-F1
#
_entry.id   AF-A0A4R8XW98-F1
#
_cell.length_a   1.000
_cell.length_b   1.000
_cell.length_c   1.000
_cell.angle_alpha   90.00
_cell.angle_beta   90.00
_cell.angle_gamma   90.00
#
_symmetry.space_group_name_H-M   'P 1'
#
loop_
_entity.id
_entity.type
_entity.pdbx_description
1 polymer ?
#
loop_
_entity_poly.entity_id
_entity_poly.type
_entity_poly.pdbx_seq_one_letter_code
_entity_poly.pdbx_strand_id
1 'polypeptide(L)'
;MTAFADTSNDVCPVKMFAMDGVPGIWVRPAADGAIELITLGAETFGTPVADVEAGSPKTEAGIGIGATLQQLEAAYPEVSETGTYGDLQTYYGISSDTGRWIVFTIRDGVVDAIGVSSEPILPSEYCG
;
A
#
# COMPACT_ATOMS: atom_id res chain seq x y z
N MET A 1 6.31 -22.79 10.22
CA MET A 1 5.89 -21.69 9.34
C MET A 1 5.29 -20.63 10.23
N THR A 2 5.89 -19.44 10.27
CA THR A 2 5.34 -18.31 11.02
C THR A 2 4.16 -17.77 10.23
N ALA A 3 3.06 -17.46 10.92
CA ALA A 3 1.84 -16.93 10.31
C ALA A 3 1.70 -15.44 10.68
N PHE A 4 0.91 -14.71 9.90
CA PHE A 4 0.49 -13.36 10.27
C PHE A 4 -0.30 -13.38 11.58
N ALA A 5 -0.06 -12.40 12.44
CA ALA A 5 -0.87 -12.11 13.62
C ALA A 5 -1.91 -11.05 13.28
N ASP A 6 -3.13 -11.19 13.79
CA ASP A 6 -4.14 -10.13 13.77
C ASP A 6 -3.75 -9.07 14.79
N THR A 7 -3.53 -7.84 14.33
CA THR A 7 -3.17 -6.66 15.12
C THR A 7 -4.25 -5.58 15.05
N SER A 8 -5.47 -5.95 14.66
CA SER A 8 -6.59 -5.03 14.51
C SER A 8 -7.01 -4.42 15.84
N ASN A 9 -7.55 -3.21 15.78
CA ASN A 9 -8.22 -2.55 16.90
C ASN A 9 -9.72 -2.40 16.57
N ASP A 10 -10.60 -2.76 17.50
CA ASP A 10 -12.06 -2.74 17.30
C ASP A 10 -12.64 -1.35 17.00
N VAL A 11 -11.92 -0.27 17.31
CA VAL A 11 -12.34 1.11 16.98
C VAL A 11 -11.95 1.53 15.56
N CYS A 12 -11.09 0.77 14.88
CA CYS A 12 -10.61 1.08 13.54
C CYS A 12 -11.39 0.26 12.51
N PRO A 13 -11.92 0.88 11.42
CA PRO A 13 -12.72 0.19 10.41
C PRO A 13 -11.88 -0.67 9.45
N VAL A 14 -10.76 -1.22 9.92
CA VAL A 14 -9.75 -1.90 9.11
C VAL A 14 -9.21 -3.11 9.86
N LYS A 15 -9.08 -4.24 9.17
CA LYS A 15 -8.36 -5.40 9.68
C LYS A 15 -6.88 -5.28 9.35
N MET A 16 -6.04 -5.51 10.34
CA MET A 16 -4.61 -5.29 10.28
C MET A 16 -3.90 -6.60 10.62
N PHE A 17 -2.92 -6.98 9.79
CA PHE A 17 -2.15 -8.20 9.98
C PHE A 17 -0.66 -7.92 9.85
N ALA A 18 0.14 -8.45 10.78
CA ALA A 18 1.58 -8.22 10.82
C ALA A 18 2.36 -9.53 10.95
N MET A 19 3.56 -9.54 10.37
CA MET A 19 4.57 -10.59 10.53
C MET A 19 5.94 -9.96 10.30
N ASP A 20 6.92 -10.35 11.12
CA ASP A 20 8.28 -9.80 11.02
C ASP A 20 8.89 -10.06 9.63
N GLY A 21 9.60 -9.06 9.10
CA GLY A 21 10.34 -9.16 7.84
C GLY A 21 9.49 -9.07 6.57
N VAL A 22 8.18 -8.85 6.68
CA VAL A 22 7.29 -8.64 5.53
C VAL A 22 6.39 -7.42 5.75
N PRO A 23 5.85 -6.82 4.68
CA PRO A 23 4.90 -5.73 4.80
C PRO A 23 3.65 -6.17 5.58
N GLY A 24 3.08 -5.26 6.38
CA GLY A 24 1.78 -5.50 6.99
C GLY A 24 0.68 -5.53 5.94
N ILE A 25 -0.47 -6.09 6.29
CA ILE A 25 -1.65 -6.17 5.44
C ILE A 25 -2.81 -5.44 6.09
N TRP A 26 -3.41 -4.52 5.36
CA TRP A 26 -4.60 -3.78 5.77
C TRP A 26 -5.76 -4.09 4.84
N VAL A 27 -6.88 -4.48 5.41
CA VAL A 27 -8.08 -4.83 4.66
C VAL A 27 -9.23 -4.00 5.19
N ARG A 28 -9.77 -3.13 4.34
CA ARG A 28 -10.91 -2.29 4.65
C ARG A 28 -12.13 -2.74 3.84
N PRO A 29 -13.23 -3.13 4.50
CA PRO A 29 -14.49 -3.41 3.83
C PRO A 29 -15.27 -2.12 3.57
N ALA A 30 -16.01 -2.10 2.47
CA ALA A 30 -17.09 -1.15 2.22
C ALA A 30 -18.31 -1.44 3.12
N ALA A 31 -19.26 -0.52 3.12
CA ALA A 31 -20.50 -0.64 3.90
C ALA A 31 -21.35 -1.88 3.53
N ASP A 32 -21.23 -2.39 2.31
CA ASP A 32 -21.91 -3.60 1.83
C ASP A 32 -21.15 -4.91 2.17
N GLY A 33 -20.00 -4.80 2.83
CA GLY A 33 -19.15 -5.92 3.22
C GLY A 33 -18.17 -6.39 2.13
N ALA A 34 -18.20 -5.80 0.93
CA ALA A 34 -17.17 -6.07 -0.08
C ALA A 34 -15.84 -5.44 0.34
N ILE A 35 -14.71 -6.00 -0.09
CA ILE A 35 -13.41 -5.37 0.16
C ILE A 35 -13.25 -4.18 -0.79
N GLU A 36 -13.10 -2.97 -0.23
CA GLU A 36 -12.85 -1.75 -1.00
C GLU A 36 -11.37 -1.43 -1.13
N LEU A 37 -10.57 -1.85 -0.14
CA LEU A 37 -9.15 -1.57 -0.09
C LEU A 37 -8.36 -2.73 0.55
N ILE A 38 -7.29 -3.12 -0.12
CA ILE A 38 -6.22 -3.96 0.41
C ILE A 38 -4.91 -3.22 0.27
N THR A 39 -4.19 -2.98 1.36
CA THR A 39 -2.87 -2.32 1.35
C THR A 39 -1.79 -3.25 1.88
N LEU A 40 -0.65 -3.26 1.21
CA LEU A 40 0.64 -3.74 1.72
C LEU A 40 1.49 -2.51 2.04
N GLY A 41 2.12 -2.45 3.20
CA GLY A 41 2.78 -1.22 3.66
C GLY A 41 3.84 -1.44 4.73
N ALA A 42 4.80 -0.52 4.78
CA ALA A 42 5.88 -0.47 5.77
C ALA A 42 5.65 0.65 6.80
N GLU A 43 6.13 1.86 6.51
CA GLU A 43 6.18 2.95 7.49
C GLU A 43 4.82 3.59 7.78
N THR A 44 3.78 3.20 7.04
CA THR A 44 2.41 3.56 7.39
C THR A 44 2.07 3.15 8.85
N PHE A 45 2.87 2.27 9.49
CA PHE A 45 2.68 1.83 10.89
C PHE A 45 3.98 1.74 11.72
N GLY A 46 5.01 2.49 11.33
CA GLY A 46 6.25 2.60 12.10
C GLY A 46 7.29 1.49 11.86
N THR A 47 7.09 0.66 10.82
CA THR A 47 8.10 -0.30 10.36
C THR A 47 8.94 0.33 9.25
N PRO A 48 10.27 0.47 9.42
CA PRO A 48 11.15 0.96 8.35
C PRO A 48 11.03 0.13 7.06
N VAL A 49 11.06 0.78 5.90
CA VAL A 49 11.06 0.11 4.58
C VAL A 49 12.16 -0.96 4.48
N ALA A 50 13.36 -0.67 4.99
CA ALA A 50 14.51 -1.57 4.98
C ALA A 50 14.26 -2.90 5.72
N ASP A 51 13.34 -2.94 6.68
CA ASP A 51 13.05 -4.13 7.46
C ASP A 51 12.13 -5.11 6.70
N VAL A 52 11.41 -4.63 5.67
CA VAL A 52 10.38 -5.43 4.96
C VAL A 52 10.59 -5.52 3.45
N GLU A 53 11.49 -4.72 2.86
CA GLU A 53 11.71 -4.67 1.41
C GLU A 53 12.06 -6.04 0.79
N ALA A 54 12.83 -6.85 1.52
CA ALA A 54 13.30 -8.17 1.08
C ALA A 54 12.18 -9.23 1.13
N GLY A 55 11.25 -9.10 2.07
CA GLY A 55 10.08 -9.97 2.20
C GLY A 55 8.84 -9.45 1.47
N SER A 56 8.93 -8.26 0.85
CA SER A 56 7.82 -7.63 0.14
C SER A 56 7.44 -8.43 -1.11
N PRO A 57 6.17 -8.85 -1.25
CA PRO A 57 5.64 -9.35 -2.50
C PRO A 57 5.85 -8.31 -3.62
N LYS A 58 6.13 -8.79 -4.83
CA LYS A 58 6.34 -7.93 -6.00
C LYS A 58 5.18 -8.09 -6.97
N THR A 59 4.86 -7.02 -7.68
CA THR A 59 4.00 -7.07 -8.86
C THR A 59 4.65 -7.93 -9.95
N GLU A 60 3.91 -8.28 -10.99
CA GLU A 60 4.45 -9.02 -12.15
C GLU A 60 5.62 -8.27 -12.82
N ALA A 61 5.60 -6.94 -12.80
CA ALA A 61 6.68 -6.09 -13.31
C ALA A 61 7.86 -5.93 -12.33
N GLY A 62 7.82 -6.61 -11.17
CA GLY A 62 8.90 -6.62 -10.19
C GLY A 62 8.89 -5.48 -9.17
N ILE A 63 7.82 -4.66 -9.11
CA ILE A 63 7.71 -3.56 -8.16
C ILE A 63 7.18 -4.05 -6.82
N GLY A 64 7.84 -3.64 -5.73
CA GLY A 64 7.36 -3.87 -4.37
C GLY A 64 7.81 -2.73 -3.46
N ILE A 65 7.61 -2.90 -2.16
CA ILE A 65 8.13 -1.97 -1.16
C ILE A 65 9.66 -1.89 -1.27
N GLY A 66 10.19 -0.68 -1.19
CA GLY A 66 11.61 -0.33 -1.39
C GLY A 66 11.99 0.02 -2.83
N ALA A 67 11.13 -0.24 -3.83
CA ALA A 67 11.41 0.19 -5.20
C ALA A 67 11.43 1.72 -5.31
N THR A 68 12.36 2.28 -6.07
CA THR A 68 12.43 3.74 -6.30
C THR A 68 11.31 4.20 -7.23
N LEU A 69 10.95 5.49 -7.16
CA LEU A 69 10.01 6.09 -8.11
C LEU A 69 10.46 5.89 -9.57
N GLN A 70 11.74 6.04 -9.85
CA GLN A 70 12.28 5.82 -11.20
C GLN A 70 12.04 4.38 -11.69
N GLN A 71 12.22 3.38 -10.82
CA GLN A 71 11.93 1.98 -11.16
C GLN A 71 10.43 1.78 -11.39
N LEU A 72 9.58 2.40 -10.59
CA LEU A 72 8.13 2.36 -10.76
C LEU A 72 7.71 2.93 -12.13
N GLU A 73 8.17 4.14 -12.46
CA GLU A 73 7.85 4.82 -13.73
C GLU A 73 8.41 4.05 -14.95
N ALA A 74 9.56 3.40 -14.80
CA ALA A 74 10.12 2.56 -15.86
C ALA A 74 9.33 1.25 -16.06
N ALA A 75 8.80 0.67 -14.97
CA ALA A 75 8.02 -0.56 -15.02
C ALA A 75 6.57 -0.33 -15.48
N TYR A 76 6.01 0.83 -15.17
CA TYR A 76 4.64 1.22 -15.51
C TYR A 76 4.61 2.60 -16.16
N PRO A 77 4.85 2.72 -17.47
CA PRO A 77 4.87 4.00 -18.17
C PRO A 77 3.54 4.77 -18.11
N GLU A 78 2.43 4.09 -17.83
CA GLU A 78 1.09 4.65 -17.65
C GLU A 78 0.80 5.14 -16.23
N VAL A 79 1.69 4.87 -15.27
CA VAL A 79 1.51 5.35 -13.89
C VAL A 79 1.56 6.88 -13.87
N SER A 80 0.69 7.48 -13.07
CA SER A 80 0.63 8.93 -12.94
C SER A 80 0.43 9.33 -11.49
N GLU A 81 0.89 10.51 -11.12
CA GLU A 81 0.59 11.09 -9.81
C GLU A 81 -0.93 11.30 -9.69
N THR A 82 -1.51 10.74 -8.64
CA THR A 82 -2.95 10.80 -8.37
C THR A 82 -3.30 11.65 -7.16
N GLY A 83 -2.30 12.05 -6.36
CA GLY A 83 -2.47 12.98 -5.27
C GLY A 83 -1.27 13.02 -4.34
N THR A 84 -1.38 13.83 -3.29
CA THR A 84 -0.37 13.98 -2.26
C THR A 84 -1.02 14.04 -0.88
N TYR A 85 -0.26 13.67 0.15
CA TYR A 85 -0.60 13.94 1.54
C TYR A 85 0.50 14.81 2.16
N GLY A 86 0.27 16.11 2.11
CA GLY A 86 1.28 17.12 2.45
C GLY A 86 2.58 16.89 1.66
N ASP A 87 3.70 17.19 2.29
CA ASP A 87 5.04 16.93 1.73
C ASP A 87 5.59 15.55 2.12
N LEU A 88 4.78 14.71 2.80
CA LEU A 88 5.22 13.42 3.35
C LEU A 88 5.09 12.28 2.35
N GLN A 89 4.05 12.31 1.51
CA GLN A 89 3.70 11.19 0.66
C GLN A 89 3.12 11.68 -0.67
N THR A 90 3.54 11.02 -1.76
CA THR A 90 2.96 11.19 -3.08
C THR A 90 2.35 9.87 -3.53
N TYR A 91 1.14 9.92 -4.07
CA TYR A 91 0.42 8.77 -4.59
C TYR A 91 0.59 8.69 -6.10
N TYR A 92 0.92 7.49 -6.58
CA TYR A 92 1.02 7.16 -7.99
C TYR A 92 0.05 6.03 -8.31
N GLY A 93 -0.85 6.23 -9.26
CA GLY A 93 -1.95 5.32 -9.55
C GLY A 93 -1.94 4.77 -10.97
N ILE A 94 -2.41 3.53 -11.10
CA ILE A 94 -2.76 2.88 -12.36
C ILE A 94 -4.22 2.46 -12.28
N SER A 95 -5.05 2.97 -13.19
CA SER A 95 -6.44 2.54 -13.30
C SER A 95 -6.54 1.22 -14.08
N SER A 96 -7.36 0.30 -13.60
CA SER A 96 -7.80 -0.87 -14.37
C SER A 96 -9.08 -0.58 -15.14
N ASP A 97 -9.35 -1.39 -16.16
CA ASP A 97 -10.60 -1.36 -16.95
C ASP A 97 -11.87 -1.64 -16.11
N THR A 98 -11.69 -2.18 -14.90
CA THR A 98 -12.77 -2.49 -13.95
C THR A 98 -13.12 -1.35 -13.00
N GLY A 99 -12.43 -0.21 -13.11
CA GLY A 99 -12.61 0.94 -12.21
C GLY A 99 -11.90 0.79 -10.86
N ARG A 100 -11.06 -0.23 -10.69
CA ARG A 100 -10.14 -0.39 -9.54
C ARG A 100 -8.78 0.23 -9.85
N TRP A 101 -8.08 0.66 -8.81
CA TRP A 101 -6.76 1.26 -8.89
C TRP A 101 -5.74 0.39 -8.19
N ILE A 102 -4.54 0.32 -8.76
CA ILE A 102 -3.32 0.02 -8.01
C ILE A 102 -2.70 1.36 -7.66
N VAL A 103 -2.47 1.62 -6.38
CA VAL A 103 -1.91 2.88 -5.87
C VAL A 103 -0.61 2.59 -5.13
N PHE A 104 0.46 3.24 -5.56
CA PHE A 104 1.77 3.23 -4.94
C PHE A 104 1.92 4.50 -4.11
N THR A 105 2.24 4.35 -2.83
CA THR A 105 2.60 5.48 -1.97
C THR A 105 4.11 5.62 -2.00
N ILE A 106 4.59 6.78 -2.40
CA ILE A 106 6.00 7.14 -2.42
C ILE A 106 6.31 7.98 -1.19
N ARG A 107 7.28 7.54 -0.41
CA ARG A 107 7.86 8.27 0.73
C ARG A 107 9.38 8.20 0.62
N ASP A 108 10.06 9.32 0.85
CA ASP A 108 11.52 9.41 0.74
C ASP A 108 12.09 8.84 -0.59
N GLY A 109 11.32 8.98 -1.67
CA GLY A 109 11.69 8.55 -3.02
C GLY A 109 11.51 7.05 -3.32
N VAL A 110 10.97 6.27 -2.38
CA VAL A 110 10.72 4.83 -2.54
C VAL A 110 9.26 4.47 -2.27
N VAL A 111 8.82 3.34 -2.82
CA VAL A 111 7.52 2.74 -2.55
C VAL A 111 7.47 2.29 -1.09
N ASP A 112 6.63 2.96 -0.30
CA ASP A 112 6.35 2.64 1.12
C ASP A 112 5.11 1.76 1.27
N ALA A 113 4.14 1.91 0.36
CA ALA A 113 2.92 1.12 0.35
C ALA A 113 2.39 0.88 -1.06
N ILE A 114 1.68 -0.23 -1.23
CA ILE A 114 0.97 -0.61 -2.44
C ILE A 114 -0.44 -1.01 -2.04
N GLY A 115 -1.45 -0.34 -2.59
CA GLY A 115 -2.84 -0.66 -2.33
C GLY A 115 -3.64 -0.95 -3.59
N VAL A 116 -4.59 -1.86 -3.48
CA VAL A 116 -5.65 -2.06 -4.47
C VAL A 116 -6.92 -1.44 -3.91
N SER A 117 -7.44 -0.42 -4.58
CA SER A 117 -8.49 0.46 -4.07
C SER A 117 -9.60 0.72 -5.10
N SER A 118 -10.78 1.14 -4.66
CA SER A 118 -11.77 1.82 -5.53
C SER A 118 -11.37 3.27 -5.89
N GLU A 119 -10.43 3.85 -5.16
CA GLU A 119 -10.02 5.24 -5.31
C GLU A 119 -8.57 5.36 -5.80
N PRO A 120 -8.21 6.44 -6.51
CA PRO A 120 -6.86 6.63 -7.02
C PRO A 120 -5.84 7.04 -5.94
N ILE A 121 -6.26 7.22 -4.70
CA ILE A 121 -5.41 7.56 -3.55
C ILE A 121 -5.67 6.58 -2.40
N LEU A 122 -4.67 6.40 -1.55
CA LEU A 122 -4.85 5.66 -0.29
C LEU A 122 -5.28 6.60 0.83
N PRO A 123 -6.03 6.11 1.84
CA PRO A 123 -6.33 6.91 3.02
C PRO A 123 -5.04 7.32 3.73
N SER A 124 -4.94 8.60 4.09
CA SER A 124 -3.85 9.11 4.93
C SER A 124 -3.95 8.62 6.38
N GLU A 125 -5.18 8.35 6.82
CA GLU A 125 -5.53 7.79 8.13
C GLU A 125 -6.52 6.65 7.92
N TYR A 126 -6.25 5.52 8.57
CA TYR A 126 -7.11 4.34 8.54
C TYR A 126 -8.03 4.28 9.77
N CYS A 127 -7.60 4.93 10.86
CA CYS A 127 -8.33 5.05 12.11
C CYS A 127 -8.48 6.56 12.37
N GLY A 128 -9.71 7.04 12.57
CA GLY A 128 -10.01 8.49 12.55
C GLY A 128 -9.24 9.36 13.55
#